data_AF-A0A1Y3TNJ5-F1
#
_entry.id   AF-A0A1Y3TNJ5-F1
#
_cell.length_a   1.000
_cell.length_b   1.000
_cell.length_c   1.000
_cell.angle_alpha   90.00
_cell.angle_beta   90.00
_cell.angle_gamma   90.00
#
_symmetry.space_group_name_H-M   'P 1'
#
loop_
_entity.id
_entity.type
_entity.pdbx_description
1 polymer ?
#
loop_
_entity_poly.entity_id
_entity_poly.type
_entity_poly.pdbx_seq_one_letter_code
_entity_poly.pdbx_strand_id
1 'polypeptide(L)'
;MGQKALSFSIKGGFVTNLAREWLFDGKFQKAVDLLYSCTQSDDLTEAEQAQLVWKILDGTCDIVGTYPGEDYGIEERPGEDDKR
;
A
#
# COMPACT_ATOMS: atom_id res chain seq x y z
N MET A 1 -12.92 -3.81 -36.35
CA MET A 1 -13.17 -4.66 -35.16
C MET A 1 -12.46 -3.99 -33.99
N GLY A 2 -13.20 -3.43 -33.03
CA GLY A 2 -12.58 -2.86 -31.83
C GLY A 2 -12.12 -3.97 -30.90
N GLN A 3 -10.85 -3.99 -30.53
CA GLN A 3 -10.36 -4.88 -29.47
C GLN A 3 -11.03 -4.46 -28.15
N LYS A 4 -11.76 -5.38 -27.51
CA LYS A 4 -12.22 -5.17 -26.14
C LYS A 4 -10.99 -5.23 -25.24
N ALA A 5 -10.56 -4.08 -24.72
CA ALA A 5 -9.51 -4.02 -23.72
C ALA A 5 -10.02 -4.59 -22.39
N LEU A 6 -9.22 -5.45 -21.77
CA LEU A 6 -9.45 -5.85 -20.37
C LEU A 6 -8.97 -4.72 -19.48
N SER A 7 -9.82 -4.30 -18.55
CA SER A 7 -9.48 -3.33 -17.50
C SER A 7 -9.56 -4.02 -16.14
N PHE A 8 -8.57 -3.79 -15.29
CA PHE A 8 -8.56 -4.25 -13.91
C PHE A 8 -8.42 -3.06 -12.98
N SER A 9 -8.97 -3.19 -11.78
CA SER A 9 -8.80 -2.23 -10.69
C SER A 9 -8.32 -2.93 -9.43
N ILE A 10 -7.34 -2.35 -8.75
CA ILE A 10 -6.70 -2.86 -7.55
C ILE A 10 -7.13 -1.96 -6.38
N LYS A 11 -7.62 -2.56 -5.30
CA LYS A 11 -7.93 -1.85 -4.06
C LYS A 11 -6.66 -1.68 -3.23
N GLY A 12 -6.45 -0.50 -2.66
CA GLY A 12 -5.28 -0.20 -1.80
C GLY A 12 -5.12 -1.24 -0.67
N GLY A 13 -6.22 -1.59 0.00
CA GLY A 13 -6.18 -2.57 1.10
C GLY A 13 -5.70 -3.97 0.67
N PHE A 14 -5.85 -4.33 -0.60
CA PHE A 14 -5.25 -5.57 -1.13
C PHE A 14 -3.72 -5.47 -1.16
N VAL A 15 -3.18 -4.33 -1.60
CA VAL A 15 -1.73 -4.07 -1.62
C VAL A 15 -1.15 -4.16 -0.20
N THR A 16 -1.80 -3.54 0.78
CA THR A 16 -1.37 -3.60 2.18
C THR A 16 -1.33 -5.03 2.72
N ASN A 17 -2.39 -5.80 2.49
CA ASN A 17 -2.45 -7.18 2.97
C ASN A 17 -1.38 -8.05 2.27
N LEU A 18 -1.19 -7.88 0.97
CA LEU A 18 -0.19 -8.62 0.20
C LEU A 18 1.24 -8.31 0.67
N ALA A 19 1.55 -7.04 0.94
CA ALA A 19 2.86 -6.65 1.45
C ALA A 19 3.15 -7.28 2.83
N ARG A 20 2.17 -7.27 3.74
CA ARG A 20 2.30 -7.90 5.06
C ARG A 20 2.42 -9.41 4.99
N GLU A 21 1.68 -10.06 4.08
CA GLU A 21 1.81 -11.50 3.82
C GLU A 21 3.21 -11.84 3.30
N TRP A 22 3.76 -11.04 2.38
CA TRP A 22 5.13 -11.23 1.90
C TRP A 22 6.18 -10.96 2.97
N LEU A 23 5.95 -9.99 3.86
CA LEU A 23 6.81 -9.80 5.03
C LEU A 23 6.81 -11.04 5.92
N PHE A 24 5.63 -11.58 6.24
CA PHE A 24 5.48 -12.80 7.03
C PHE A 24 6.18 -14.00 6.38
N ASP A 25 6.12 -14.13 5.06
CA ASP A 25 6.82 -15.15 4.26
C ASP A 25 8.34 -14.95 4.17
N GLY A 26 8.91 -13.92 4.80
CA GLY A 26 10.33 -13.58 4.71
C GLY A 26 10.75 -12.95 3.38
N LYS A 27 9.80 -12.56 2.52
CA LYS A 27 10.04 -11.90 1.22
C LYS A 27 10.14 -10.38 1.39
N PHE A 28 11.00 -9.95 2.31
CA PHE A 28 11.10 -8.55 2.75
C PHE A 28 11.31 -7.57 1.59
N GLN A 29 12.33 -7.80 0.75
CA GLN A 29 12.62 -6.90 -0.38
C GLN A 29 11.41 -6.76 -1.32
N LYS A 30 10.70 -7.86 -1.56
CA LYS A 30 9.53 -7.89 -2.43
C LYS A 30 8.35 -7.08 -1.86
N ALA A 31 8.16 -7.14 -0.54
CA ALA A 31 7.15 -6.34 0.16
C ALA A 31 7.50 -4.85 0.09
N VAL A 32 8.76 -4.50 0.32
CA VAL A 32 9.26 -3.12 0.23
C VAL A 32 9.09 -2.57 -1.19
N ASP A 33 9.56 -3.29 -2.21
CA ASP A 33 9.47 -2.85 -3.62
C ASP A 33 8.02 -2.59 -4.04
N LEU A 34 7.09 -3.46 -3.63
CA LEU A 34 5.66 -3.28 -3.87
C LEU A 34 5.17 -1.96 -3.26
N LEU A 35 5.46 -1.73 -1.98
CA LEU A 35 4.99 -0.54 -1.29
C LEU A 35 5.62 0.74 -1.85
N TYR A 36 6.92 0.74 -2.15
CA TYR A 36 7.57 1.88 -2.82
C TYR A 36 6.89 2.22 -4.15
N SER A 37 6.51 1.21 -4.94
CA SER A 37 5.81 1.45 -6.20
C SER A 37 4.40 2.02 -6.03
N CYS A 38 3.73 1.71 -4.92
CA CYS A 38 2.37 2.17 -4.64
C CYS A 38 2.30 3.48 -3.85
N THR A 39 3.38 3.87 -3.17
CA THR A 39 3.45 5.11 -2.37
C THR A 39 4.35 6.18 -2.99
N GLN A 40 4.80 5.98 -4.22
CA GLN A 40 5.60 6.98 -4.93
C GLN A 40 4.76 8.23 -5.17
N SER A 41 5.23 9.36 -4.66
CA SER A 41 4.61 10.67 -4.81
C SER A 41 5.70 11.73 -4.92
N ASP A 42 5.46 12.76 -5.74
CA ASP A 42 6.34 13.93 -5.86
C ASP A 42 6.35 14.78 -4.58
N ASP A 43 5.35 14.60 -3.71
CA ASP A 43 5.20 15.33 -2.44
C ASP A 43 5.99 14.72 -1.28
N LEU A 44 6.56 13.52 -1.45
CA LEU A 44 7.31 12.82 -0.41
C LEU A 44 8.80 12.79 -0.73
N THR A 45 9.63 13.11 0.28
CA THR A 45 11.06 12.79 0.21
C THR A 45 11.30 11.28 0.31
N GLU A 46 12.46 10.81 -0.13
CA GLU A 46 12.83 9.38 -0.04
C GLU A 46 12.78 8.86 1.41
N ALA A 47 13.17 9.70 2.38
CA ALA A 47 13.13 9.35 3.80
C ALA A 47 11.69 9.23 4.33
N GLU A 48 10.80 10.13 3.94
CA GLU A 48 9.38 10.08 4.31
C GLU A 48 8.69 8.88 3.67
N GLN A 49 9.02 8.57 2.41
CA GLN A 49 8.53 7.37 1.74
C GLN A 49 8.99 6.10 2.46
N ALA A 50 10.27 6.02 2.85
CA ALA A 50 10.79 4.89 3.61
C ALA A 50 10.04 4.72 4.93
N GLN A 51 9.83 5.80 5.69
CA GLN A 51 9.06 5.78 6.94
C GLN A 51 7.61 5.33 6.71
N LEU A 52 6.97 5.79 5.63
CA LEU A 52 5.62 5.37 5.28
C LEU A 52 5.55 3.87 4.97
N VAL A 53 6.50 3.34 4.19
CA VAL A 53 6.60 1.90 3.91
C VAL A 53 6.69 1.10 5.20
N TRP A 54 7.52 1.55 6.15
CA TRP A 54 7.63 0.91 7.47
C TRP A 54 6.31 0.95 8.25
N LYS A 55 5.62 2.10 8.30
CA LYS A 55 4.31 2.24 8.94
C LYS A 55 3.24 1.33 8.32
N ILE A 56 3.32 1.05 7.02
CA ILE A 56 2.39 0.12 6.39
C ILE A 56 2.71 -1.32 6.82
N LEU A 57 3.99 -1.68 6.85
CA LEU A 57 4.43 -3.02 7.24
C LEU A 57 4.16 -3.33 8.72
N ASP A 58 4.37 -2.38 9.62
CA ASP A 58 4.22 -2.57 11.07
C ASP A 58 2.76 -2.57 11.56
N GLY A 59 1.81 -2.19 10.71
CA GLY A 59 0.39 -2.16 11.05
C GLY A 59 -0.18 -0.76 11.35
N THR A 60 0.66 0.27 11.37
CA THR A 60 0.24 1.64 11.72
C THR A 60 -0.61 2.30 10.63
N CYS A 61 -0.36 1.98 9.36
CA CYS A 61 -1.05 2.57 8.22
C CYS A 61 -1.59 1.51 7.25
N ASP A 62 -2.68 1.82 6.57
CA ASP A 62 -3.22 1.04 5.47
C ASP A 62 -3.30 1.92 4.19
N ILE A 63 -3.07 1.30 3.03
CA ILE A 63 -3.27 1.95 1.73
C ILE A 63 -4.77 1.86 1.40
N VAL A 64 -5.37 2.96 0.99
CA VAL A 64 -6.79 3.06 0.62
C VAL A 64 -6.97 3.59 -0.81
N GLY A 65 -8.21 3.61 -1.30
CA GLY A 65 -8.52 3.98 -2.68
C GLY A 65 -8.46 2.79 -3.65
N THR A 66 -8.76 3.04 -4.92
CA THR A 66 -8.79 2.03 -5.98
C THR A 66 -8.21 2.57 -7.29
N TYR A 67 -7.17 1.91 -7.80
CA TYR A 67 -6.49 2.29 -9.04
C TYR A 67 -6.71 1.23 -10.15
N PRO A 68 -6.95 1.60 -11.42
CA PRO A 68 -7.04 2.95 -11.96
C PRO A 68 -8.42 3.57 -11.72
N GLY A 69 -8.46 4.89 -11.51
CA GLY A 69 -9.69 5.68 -11.31
C GLY A 69 -9.49 6.76 -10.24
N GLU A 70 -8.88 6.37 -9.13
CA GLU A 70 -8.44 7.25 -8.05
C GLU A 70 -6.97 6.93 -7.73
N ASP A 71 -6.25 7.92 -7.21
CA ASP A 71 -4.92 7.68 -6.64
C ASP A 71 -5.04 7.00 -5.28
N TYR A 72 -4.02 6.25 -4.90
CA TYR A 72 -4.00 5.64 -3.56
C TYR A 72 -3.83 6.71 -2.48
N GLY A 73 -4.56 6.54 -1.39
CA GLY A 73 -4.41 7.31 -0.16
C GLY A 73 -3.79 6.46 0.95
N ILE A 74 -3.47 7.11 2.07
CA ILE A 74 -2.98 6.46 3.29
C ILE A 74 -3.92 6.81 4.44
N GLU A 75 -4.35 5.80 5.19
CA GLU A 75 -5.10 5.97 6.44
C GLU A 75 -4.32 5.38 7.62
N GLU A 76 -4.32 6.07 8.75
CA GLU A 76 -3.81 5.53 10.01
C GLU A 76 -4.81 4.51 10.57
N ARG A 77 -4.31 3.34 10.94
CA ARG A 77 -5.13 2.32 11.58
C ARG A 77 -5.36 2.71 13.04
N PRO A 78 -6.61 2.73 13.54
CA PRO A 78 -6.86 2.96 14.95
C PRO A 78 -6.16 1.87 15.78
N GLY A 79 -5.35 2.28 16.75
CA GLY A 79 -4.65 1.37 17.66
C GLY A 79 -5.65 0.52 18.46
N GLU A 80 -5.27 -0.71 18.81
CA GLU A 80 -6.12 -1.61 19.61
C GLU A 80 -6.46 -1.06 21.02
N ASP A 81 -5.76 -0.03 21.49
CA ASP A 81 -6.02 0.63 22.77
C ASP A 81 -7.27 1.53 22.78
N ASP A 82 -7.86 1.85 21.62
CA ASP A 82 -9.06 2.70 21.52
C ASP A 82 -10.39 1.90 21.70
N LYS A 83 -10.31 0.68 22.24
CA LYS A 83 -11.47 -0.21 22.50
C LYS A 83 -11.62 -0.64 23.97
N ARG A 84 -11.07 0.11 24.93
CA ARG A 84 -11.19 -0.19 26.37
C ARG A 84 -12.03 0.83 27.14
#